data_AF-A0A956P4T4-F1
#
_entry.id   AF-A0A956P4T4-F1
#
_cell.length_a   1.000
_cell.length_b   1.000
_cell.length_c   1.000
_cell.angle_alpha   90.00
_cell.angle_beta   90.00
_cell.angle_gamma   90.00
#
_symmetry.space_group_name_H-M   'P 1'
#
loop_
_entity.id
_entity.type
_entity.pdbx_description
1 polymer ?
#
loop_
_entity_poly.entity_id
_entity_poly.type
_entity_poly.pdbx_seq_one_letter_code
_entity_poly.pdbx_strand_id
1 'polypeptide(L)'
;MNFYSHGVLVNPYKIPLLNTAILLTSGFVLTVSHSYLRIELFRPSYRLLLFTIYLGLYFILLQSNEYIYSGFSMNDGVYGSIFYLLTGFHGFHVIIGTIFLIVCAFRLRLGHFCHHNHFAFEAAA
;
A
#
# COMPACT_ATOMS: atom_id res chain seq x y z
N MET A 1 18.25 -19.97 -23.74
CA MET A 1 18.17 -18.82 -22.82
C MET A 1 17.72 -19.35 -21.47
N ASN A 2 18.67 -19.61 -20.56
CA ASN A 2 18.34 -20.03 -19.19
C ASN A 2 17.97 -18.78 -18.40
N PHE A 3 16.68 -18.57 -18.15
CA PHE A 3 16.15 -17.43 -17.39
C PHE A 3 16.55 -17.42 -15.90
N TYR A 4 17.23 -18.46 -15.43
CA TYR A 4 17.62 -18.66 -14.04
C TYR A 4 19.14 -18.80 -13.93
N SER A 5 19.87 -17.70 -14.11
CA SER A 5 21.31 -17.66 -13.81
C SER A 5 21.56 -16.78 -12.58
N HIS A 6 21.90 -17.45 -11.48
CA HIS A 6 22.64 -16.94 -10.32
C HIS A 6 21.95 -15.84 -9.48
N GLY A 7 20.99 -16.26 -8.65
CA GLY A 7 20.49 -15.47 -7.53
C GLY A 7 19.45 -16.27 -6.74
N VAL A 8 19.39 -16.09 -5.42
CA VAL A 8 18.32 -16.68 -4.60
C VAL A 8 17.00 -16.07 -5.06
N LEU A 9 16.21 -16.86 -5.80
CA LEU A 9 14.90 -16.44 -6.31
C LEU A 9 13.96 -16.14 -5.14
N VAL A 10 13.24 -15.03 -5.23
CA VAL A 10 12.20 -14.68 -4.25
C VAL A 10 11.14 -15.79 -4.25
N ASN A 11 10.86 -16.36 -3.08
CA ASN A 11 9.79 -17.34 -2.96
C ASN A 11 8.43 -16.62 -2.93
N PRO A 12 7.54 -16.85 -3.94
CA PRO A 12 6.29 -16.10 -4.07
C PRO A 12 5.30 -16.37 -2.92
N TYR A 13 5.39 -17.52 -2.24
CA TYR A 13 4.46 -17.91 -1.19
C TYR A 13 4.82 -17.33 0.19
N LYS A 14 5.92 -16.59 0.31
CA LYS A 14 6.37 -15.98 1.57
C LYS A 14 5.94 -14.51 1.64
N ILE A 15 6.91 -13.61 1.52
CA ILE A 15 6.72 -12.16 1.68
C ILE A 15 5.77 -11.60 0.60
N PRO A 16 5.87 -11.99 -0.69
CA PRO A 16 4.96 -11.48 -1.72
C PRO A 16 3.49 -11.81 -1.46
N LEU A 17 3.18 -13.05 -1.05
CA LEU A 17 1.82 -13.47 -0.72
C LEU A 17 1.27 -12.71 0.51
N LEU A 18 2.11 -12.43 1.49
CA LEU A 18 1.71 -11.62 2.64
C LEU A 18 1.41 -10.17 2.22
N ASN A 19 2.25 -9.59 1.37
CA ASN A 19 2.07 -8.25 0.84
C ASN A 19 0.77 -8.10 0.05
N THR A 20 0.37 -9.10 -0.75
CA THR A 20 -0.91 -9.08 -1.47
C THR A 20 -2.11 -9.17 -0.52
N ALA A 21 -2.04 -10.03 0.51
CA ALA A 21 -3.08 -10.11 1.54
C ALA A 21 -3.23 -8.77 2.30
N ILE A 22 -2.13 -8.10 2.62
CA ILE A 22 -2.14 -6.78 3.29
C ILE A 22 -2.82 -5.74 2.39
N LEU A 23 -2.47 -5.67 1.11
CA LEU A 23 -3.09 -4.69 0.21
C LEU A 23 -4.59 -4.93 0.03
N LEU A 24 -5.00 -6.18 -0.18
CA LEU A 24 -6.43 -6.55 -0.31
C LEU A 24 -7.23 -6.21 0.95
N THR A 25 -6.69 -6.53 2.12
CA THR A 25 -7.34 -6.20 3.39
C THR A 25 -7.40 -4.69 3.62
N SER A 26 -6.35 -3.95 3.27
CA SER A 26 -6.33 -2.49 3.40
C SER A 26 -7.39 -1.80 2.55
N GLY A 27 -7.63 -2.27 1.31
CA GLY A 27 -8.66 -1.75 0.41
C GLY A 27 -10.08 -2.08 0.91
N PHE A 28 -10.28 -3.29 1.44
CA PHE A 28 -11.55 -3.65 2.07
C PHE A 28 -11.85 -2.74 3.29
N VAL A 29 -10.88 -2.55 4.17
CA VAL A 29 -11.03 -1.66 5.34
C VAL A 29 -11.31 -0.21 4.91
N LEU A 30 -10.65 0.27 3.85
CA LEU A 30 -10.88 1.63 3.33
C LEU A 30 -12.31 1.80 2.81
N THR A 31 -12.83 0.80 2.10
CA THR A 31 -14.22 0.78 1.61
C THR A 31 -15.24 0.78 2.76
N VAL A 32 -14.93 0.03 3.83
CA VAL A 32 -15.74 0.04 5.05
C VAL A 32 -15.67 1.41 5.74
N SER A 33 -14.49 2.04 5.79
CA SER A 33 -14.32 3.40 6.31
C SER A 33 -15.13 4.43 5.52
N HIS A 34 -15.14 4.33 4.19
CA HIS A 34 -15.96 5.16 3.32
C HIS A 34 -17.46 5.01 3.61
N SER A 35 -17.90 3.78 3.88
CA SER A 35 -19.30 3.51 4.21
C SER A 35 -19.70 4.12 5.55
N TYR A 36 -18.81 4.11 6.56
CA TYR A 36 -19.05 4.79 7.83
C TYR A 36 -19.08 6.32 7.71
N LEU A 37 -18.29 6.89 6.79
CA LEU A 37 -18.36 8.32 6.48
C LEU A 37 -19.71 8.76 5.93
N ARG A 38 -20.30 7.94 5.06
CA ARG A 38 -21.64 8.20 4.48
C ARG A 38 -22.76 8.12 5.51
N ILE A 39 -22.58 7.34 6.58
CA ILE A 39 -23.54 7.25 7.70
C ILE A 39 -23.20 8.28 8.81
N GLU A 40 -22.32 9.26 8.52
CA GLU A 40 -21.88 10.33 9.44
C GLU A 40 -21.23 9.82 10.75
N LEU A 41 -20.74 8.58 10.74
CA LEU A 41 -20.04 7.95 11.85
C LEU A 41 -18.53 8.24 11.73
N PHE A 42 -18.12 9.45 12.10
CA PHE A 42 -16.74 9.92 11.94
C PHE A 42 -15.72 9.16 12.81
N ARG A 43 -16.08 8.79 14.05
CA ARG A 43 -15.18 8.08 14.98
C ARG A 43 -14.73 6.71 14.44
N PRO A 44 -15.62 5.79 14.01
CA PRO A 44 -15.20 4.51 13.44
C PRO A 44 -14.51 4.68 12.09
N SER A 45 -14.96 5.61 11.23
CA SER A 45 -14.26 5.88 9.96
C SER A 45 -12.81 6.30 10.18
N TYR A 46 -12.56 7.24 11.09
CA TYR A 46 -11.20 7.69 11.39
C TYR A 46 -10.31 6.55 11.89
N ARG A 47 -10.83 5.68 12.77
CA ARG A 47 -10.08 4.50 13.26
C ARG A 47 -9.73 3.52 12.14
N LEU A 48 -10.67 3.24 11.23
CA LEU A 48 -10.45 2.33 10.11
C LEU A 48 -9.48 2.93 9.10
N LEU A 49 -9.56 4.23 8.84
CA LEU A 49 -8.63 4.90 7.94
C LEU A 49 -7.19 4.90 8.51
N LEU A 50 -7.02 5.10 9.82
CA LEU A 50 -5.73 4.91 10.48
C LEU A 50 -5.22 3.47 10.36
N PHE A 51 -6.11 2.48 10.43
CA PHE A 51 -5.75 1.08 10.24
C PHE A 51 -5.27 0.82 8.80
N THR A 52 -5.96 1.36 7.78
CA THR A 52 -5.50 1.28 6.38
C THR A 52 -4.11 1.91 6.21
N ILE A 53 -3.86 3.08 6.80
CA ILE A 53 -2.53 3.74 6.76
C ILE A 53 -1.46 2.84 7.40
N TYR A 54 -1.77 2.24 8.56
CA TYR A 54 -0.86 1.33 9.23
C TYR A 54 -0.51 0.11 8.35
N LEU A 55 -1.51 -0.48 7.67
CA LEU A 55 -1.27 -1.58 6.72
C LEU A 55 -0.40 -1.15 5.54
N GLY A 56 -0.61 0.06 5.00
CA GLY A 56 0.21 0.62 3.93
C GLY A 56 1.68 0.83 4.35
N LEU A 57 1.91 1.37 5.55
CA LEU A 57 3.27 1.48 6.10
C LEU A 57 3.92 0.11 6.33
N TYR A 58 3.15 -0.86 6.81
CA TYR A 58 3.63 -2.22 7.02
C TYR A 58 4.03 -2.89 5.69
N PHE A 59 3.25 -2.69 4.62
CA PHE A 59 3.63 -3.13 3.27
C PHE A 59 4.96 -2.53 2.81
N ILE A 60 5.17 -1.21 3.00
CA ILE A 60 6.42 -0.54 2.60
C ILE A 60 7.62 -1.14 3.35
N LEU A 61 7.47 -1.42 4.65
CA LEU A 61 8.51 -2.08 5.44
C LEU A 61 8.85 -3.48 4.92
N LEU A 62 7.83 -4.31 4.66
CA LEU A 62 8.03 -5.65 4.11
C LEU A 62 8.69 -5.62 2.72
N GLN A 63 8.28 -4.70 1.85
CA GLN A 63 8.86 -4.53 0.52
C GLN A 63 10.34 -4.11 0.61
N SER A 64 10.68 -3.22 1.55
CA SER A 64 12.07 -2.82 1.78
C SER A 64 12.95 -3.96 2.30
N ASN A 65 12.43 -4.77 3.23
CA ASN A 65 13.11 -5.97 3.72
C ASN A 65 13.33 -6.98 2.60
N GLU A 66 12.36 -7.18 1.70
CA GLU A 66 12.53 -8.04 0.54
C GLU A 66 13.69 -7.57 -0.35
N TYR A 67 13.85 -6.25 -0.56
CA TYR A 67 14.96 -5.73 -1.36
C TYR A 67 16.31 -5.95 -0.68
N ILE A 68 16.42 -5.71 0.63
CA ILE A 68 17.68 -5.86 1.38
C ILE A 68 18.15 -7.33 1.40
N TYR A 69 17.23 -8.27 1.57
CA TYR A 69 17.55 -9.70 1.67
C TYR A 69 17.49 -10.44 0.33
N SER A 70 17.15 -9.76 -0.76
CA SER A 70 17.18 -10.37 -2.09
C SER A 70 18.62 -10.65 -2.53
N GLY A 71 18.86 -11.83 -3.08
CA GLY A 71 20.18 -12.24 -3.55
C GLY A 71 20.55 -11.73 -4.94
N PHE A 72 19.84 -10.71 -5.45
CA PHE A 72 20.04 -10.11 -6.77
C PHE A 72 19.77 -8.61 -6.73
N SER A 73 20.42 -7.88 -7.62
CA SER A 73 20.41 -6.44 -7.76
C SER A 73 19.77 -6.01 -9.08
N MET A 74 19.53 -4.70 -9.25
CA MET A 74 19.02 -4.14 -10.50
C MET A 74 19.96 -4.39 -11.70
N ASN A 75 21.25 -4.60 -11.45
CA ASN A 75 22.26 -4.84 -12.48
C ASN A 75 22.41 -6.33 -12.86
N ASP A 76 21.69 -7.24 -12.18
CA ASP A 76 21.78 -8.68 -12.43
C ASP A 76 20.88 -9.12 -13.60
N GLY A 77 21.21 -8.58 -14.77
CA GLY A 77 20.60 -8.92 -16.06
C GLY A 77 19.15 -8.43 -16.21
N VAL A 78 18.45 -9.05 -17.17
CA VAL A 78 17.09 -8.66 -17.57
C VAL A 78 16.06 -8.93 -16.46
N TYR A 79 16.26 -10.00 -15.67
CA TYR A 79 15.33 -10.33 -14.58
C TYR A 79 15.39 -9.30 -13.45
N GLY A 80 16.58 -9.00 -12.93
CA GLY A 80 16.76 -8.03 -11.85
C GLY A 80 16.27 -6.64 -12.24
N SER A 81 16.64 -6.16 -13.43
CA SER A 81 16.23 -4.84 -13.92
C SER A 81 14.70 -4.70 -14.05
N ILE A 82 14.01 -5.68 -14.64
CA ILE A 82 12.54 -5.65 -14.76
C ILE A 82 11.87 -5.78 -13.39
N PHE A 83 12.37 -6.67 -12.53
CA PHE A 83 11.84 -6.87 -11.18
C PHE A 83 11.84 -5.57 -10.39
N TYR A 84 13.02 -4.95 -10.20
CA TYR A 84 13.17 -3.73 -9.41
C TYR A 84 12.45 -2.52 -10.02
N LEU A 85 12.34 -2.44 -11.34
CA LEU A 85 11.60 -1.36 -12.00
C LEU A 85 10.09 -1.47 -11.72
N LEU A 86 9.50 -2.65 -11.92
CA LEU A 86 8.06 -2.84 -11.72
C LEU A 86 7.66 -2.75 -10.24
N THR A 87 8.37 -3.46 -9.36
CA THR A 87 8.08 -3.46 -7.93
C THR A 87 8.46 -2.14 -7.29
N GLY A 88 9.53 -1.49 -7.75
CA GLY A 88 9.94 -0.16 -7.30
C GLY A 88 8.94 0.93 -7.66
N PHE A 89 8.43 0.95 -8.90
CA PHE A 89 7.41 1.91 -9.31
C PHE A 89 6.09 1.68 -8.57
N HIS A 90 5.69 0.43 -8.37
CA HIS A 90 4.53 0.11 -7.54
C HIS A 90 4.71 0.58 -6.10
N GLY A 91 5.87 0.31 -5.47
CA GLY A 91 6.19 0.78 -4.13
C GLY A 91 6.14 2.30 -4.00
N PHE A 92 6.64 3.02 -5.00
CA PHE A 92 6.53 4.48 -5.09
C PHE A 92 5.06 4.95 -5.12
N HIS A 93 4.22 4.32 -5.94
CA HIS A 93 2.79 4.62 -6.00
C HIS A 93 2.10 4.40 -4.64
N VAL A 94 2.43 3.31 -3.94
CA VAL A 94 1.89 3.01 -2.60
C VAL A 94 2.31 4.06 -1.56
N ILE A 95 3.55 4.58 -1.63
CA ILE A 95 4.01 5.66 -0.75
C ILE A 95 3.17 6.92 -0.96
N ILE A 96 2.95 7.33 -2.22
CA ILE A 96 2.12 8.50 -2.53
C ILE A 96 0.68 8.29 -2.05
N GLY A 97 0.09 7.13 -2.32
CA GLY A 97 -1.25 6.79 -1.85
C GLY A 97 -1.37 6.85 -0.32
N THR A 98 -0.36 6.36 0.40
CA THR A 98 -0.32 6.41 1.88
C THR A 98 -0.25 7.85 2.39
N ILE A 99 0.55 8.71 1.75
CA ILE A 99 0.61 10.15 2.08
C ILE A 99 -0.76 10.79 1.84
N PHE A 100 -1.43 10.46 0.74
CA PHE A 100 -2.74 11.00 0.43
C PHE A 100 -3.81 10.57 1.46
N LEU A 101 -3.79 9.30 1.89
CA LEU A 101 -4.63 8.82 2.98
C LEU A 101 -4.34 9.54 4.32
N ILE A 102 -3.07 9.83 4.64
CA ILE A 102 -2.70 10.60 5.84
C ILE A 102 -3.29 12.01 5.79
N VAL A 103 -3.23 12.68 4.64
CA VAL A 103 -3.85 14.00 4.45
C VAL A 103 -5.37 13.91 4.63
N CYS A 104 -6.01 12.86 4.10
CA CYS A 104 -7.43 12.59 4.34
C CYS A 104 -7.72 12.34 5.83
N ALA A 105 -6.89 11.60 6.55
CA ALA A 105 -7.03 11.41 8.00
C ALA A 105 -7.04 12.74 8.76
N PHE A 106 -6.10 13.62 8.42
CA PHE A 106 -5.95 14.91 9.06
C PHE A 106 -7.16 15.82 8.77
N ARG A 107 -7.62 15.86 7.51
CA ARG A 107 -8.81 16.62 7.12
C ARG A 107 -10.08 16.10 7.78
N LEU A 108 -10.19 14.77 7.97
CA LEU A 108 -11.30 14.15 8.71
C LEU A 108 -11.31 14.57 10.17
N ARG A 109 -10.13 14.65 10.81
CA ARG A 109 -10.01 15.09 12.21
C ARG A 109 -10.35 16.57 12.39
N LEU A 110 -10.04 17.42 11.41
CA LEU A 110 -10.39 18.85 11.43
C LEU A 110 -11.87 19.12 11.10
N GLY A 111 -12.67 18.09 10.79
CA GLY A 111 -14.08 18.24 10.46
C GLY A 111 -14.33 18.85 9.08
N HIS A 112 -13.35 18.81 8.18
CA HIS A 112 -13.48 19.38 6.83
C HIS A 112 -14.33 18.52 5.88
N PHE A 113 -14.77 17.33 6.30
CA PHE A 113 -15.61 16.46 5.49
C PHE A 113 -17.07 16.54 5.95
N CYS A 114 -17.93 16.98 5.03
CA CYS A 114 -19.38 16.88 5.13
C CYS A 114 -19.90 15.78 4.20
N HIS A 115 -21.12 15.30 4.44
CA HIS A 115 -21.83 14.28 3.65
C HIS A 115 -21.84 14.58 2.13
N HIS A 116 -21.70 15.84 1.69
CA HIS A 116 -21.67 16.20 0.27
C HIS A 116 -20.30 16.60 -0.27
N ASN A 117 -19.28 16.77 0.59
CA ASN A 117 -17.98 17.31 0.21
C ASN A 117 -16.84 16.43 0.71
N HIS A 118 -16.82 15.17 0.25
CA HIS A 118 -15.80 14.17 0.56
C HIS A 118 -15.05 13.65 -0.69
N PHE A 119 -15.04 14.42 -1.78
CA PHE A 119 -14.32 14.08 -3.01
C PHE A 119 -12.84 13.75 -2.77
N ALA A 120 -12.18 14.42 -1.82
CA ALA A 120 -10.78 14.09 -1.51
C ALA A 120 -10.61 12.70 -0.86
N PHE A 121 -11.63 12.20 -0.17
CA PHE A 121 -11.66 10.83 0.35
C PHE A 121 -11.97 9.83 -0.77
N GLU A 122 -12.90 10.16 -1.68
CA GLU A 122 -13.19 9.34 -2.86
C GLU A 122 -11.99 9.25 -3.82
N ALA A 123 -11.27 10.35 -4.02
CA ALA A 123 -10.06 10.37 -4.85
C ALA A 123 -8.92 9.54 -4.23
N ALA A 124 -8.96 9.30 -2.92
CA ALA A 124 -7.94 8.58 -2.17
C ALA A 124 -8.24 7.08 -2.03
N ALA A 125 -9.47 6.67 -2.33
CA ALA A 125 -9.95 5.29 -2.28
C ALA A 125 -9.91 4.64 -3.67
#